data_AF-A0A3S1HAR6-F1
#
_entry.id   AF-A0A3S1HAR6-F1
#
_cell.length_a   1.000
_cell.length_b   1.000
_cell.length_c   1.000
_cell.angle_alpha   90.00
_cell.angle_beta   90.00
_cell.angle_gamma   90.00
#
_symmetry.space_group_name_H-M   'P 1'
#
loop_
_entity.id
_entity.type
_entity.pdbx_description
1 polymer ?
#
loop_
_entity_poly.entity_id
_entity_poly.type
_entity_poly.pdbx_seq_one_letter_code
_entity_poly.pdbx_strand_id
1 'polypeptide(L)'
;IYGHTPVLSAEWVNNTLCIDTGCVFGGKLTALRWPERELVDVPAIQTWSEPMRPLGGSRPDKSAQADADGVLDYQDVSGRRWIETELRGRIVVAEENASAALEVMSRFALPPQWLIYLPPTMSPSE
;
A
#
# COMPACT_ATOMS: atom_id res chain seq x y z
N ILE A 1 17.80 0.69 -3.04
CA ILE A 1 17.94 -0.76 -2.75
C ILE A 1 18.28 -0.88 -1.28
N TYR A 2 17.56 -1.71 -0.53
CA TYR A 2 17.76 -1.86 0.91
C TYR A 2 17.45 -3.29 1.36
N GLY A 3 17.73 -3.57 2.63
CA GLY A 3 17.35 -4.78 3.36
C GLY A 3 17.07 -4.42 4.81
N HIS A 4 17.13 -5.40 5.74
CA HIS A 4 16.99 -5.31 7.21
C HIS A 4 15.72 -5.97 7.73
N THR A 5 14.58 -5.63 7.14
CA THR A 5 13.30 -6.24 7.48
C THR A 5 12.93 -7.24 6.39
N PRO A 6 12.92 -8.56 6.70
CA PRO A 6 12.69 -9.58 5.70
C PRO A 6 11.27 -9.51 5.12
N VAL A 7 11.17 -9.63 3.81
CA VAL A 7 9.91 -9.70 3.04
C VAL A 7 9.81 -11.04 2.28
N LEU A 8 8.61 -11.43 1.84
CA LEU A 8 8.43 -12.69 1.08
C LEU A 8 8.97 -12.58 -0.35
N SER A 9 8.69 -11.44 -0.99
CA SER A 9 9.04 -11.12 -2.38
C SER A 9 9.67 -9.73 -2.41
N ALA A 10 10.71 -9.57 -3.23
CA ALA A 10 11.27 -8.26 -3.54
C ALA A 10 10.36 -7.54 -4.54
N GLU A 11 9.84 -6.38 -4.15
CA GLU A 11 8.88 -5.61 -4.95
C GLU A 11 9.29 -4.14 -5.04
N TRP A 12 9.08 -3.54 -6.22
CA TRP A 12 9.34 -2.13 -6.44
C TRP A 12 8.20 -1.29 -5.86
N VAL A 13 8.53 -0.40 -4.93
CA VAL A 13 7.58 0.59 -4.38
C VAL A 13 8.25 1.95 -4.45
N ASN A 14 7.66 2.90 -5.17
CA ASN A 14 8.17 4.28 -5.27
C ASN A 14 9.67 4.37 -5.64
N ASN A 15 10.14 3.54 -6.59
CA ASN A 15 11.55 3.46 -6.99
C ASN A 15 12.52 3.01 -5.85
N THR A 16 11.98 2.35 -4.84
CA THR A 16 12.73 1.63 -3.79
C THR A 16 12.45 0.13 -3.91
N LEU A 17 13.39 -0.69 -3.43
CA LEU A 17 13.33 -2.15 -3.51
C LEU A 17 14.02 -2.75 -2.28
N CYS A 18 13.29 -3.55 -1.51
CA CYS A 18 13.84 -4.41 -0.47
C CYS A 18 14.27 -5.74 -1.08
N ILE A 19 15.55 -6.12 -0.95
CA ILE A 19 16.08 -7.42 -1.42
C ILE A 19 16.30 -8.42 -0.28
N ASP A 20 15.95 -8.05 0.95
CA ASP A 20 16.00 -8.95 2.09
C ASP A 20 14.79 -9.89 2.05
N THR A 21 14.94 -11.01 1.35
CA THR A 21 13.90 -12.03 1.19
C THR A 21 14.02 -13.17 2.20
N GLY A 22 14.59 -12.88 3.39
CA GLY A 22 14.60 -13.80 4.52
C GLY A 22 15.34 -15.12 4.29
N CYS A 23 16.45 -15.11 3.52
CA CYS A 23 17.23 -16.31 3.21
C CYS A 23 17.56 -17.18 4.45
N VAL A 24 18.01 -16.54 5.54
CA VAL A 24 18.35 -17.25 6.79
C VAL A 24 17.15 -17.95 7.43
N PHE A 25 15.95 -17.44 7.19
CA PHE A 25 14.69 -17.95 7.72
C PHE A 25 14.03 -19.01 6.81
N GLY A 26 14.76 -19.52 5.81
CA GLY A 26 14.23 -20.49 4.84
C GLY A 26 13.55 -19.86 3.62
N GLY A 27 13.71 -18.54 3.42
CA GLY A 27 13.25 -17.82 2.23
C GLY A 27 14.21 -17.98 1.06
N LYS A 28 14.67 -16.86 0.50
CA LYS A 28 15.60 -16.85 -0.64
C LYS A 28 16.64 -15.74 -0.54
N LEU A 29 17.77 -15.89 -1.22
CA LEU A 29 18.77 -14.84 -1.40
C LEU A 29 18.47 -14.13 -2.73
N THR A 30 18.15 -12.84 -2.67
CA THR A 30 17.77 -12.05 -3.84
C THR A 30 18.86 -11.04 -4.22
N ALA A 31 19.10 -10.91 -5.52
CA ALA A 31 19.99 -9.93 -6.13
C ALA A 31 19.26 -9.12 -7.21
N LEU A 32 19.64 -7.86 -7.37
CA LEU A 32 19.20 -7.00 -8.47
C LEU A 32 20.36 -6.85 -9.46
N ARG A 33 20.13 -7.20 -10.73
CA ARG A 33 21.05 -6.89 -11.83
C ARG A 33 20.83 -5.45 -12.28
N TRP A 34 21.92 -4.70 -12.39
CA TRP A 34 21.88 -3.31 -12.85
C TRP A 34 22.85 -3.12 -14.02
N PRO A 35 22.45 -2.42 -15.11
CA PRO A 35 21.26 -1.58 -15.28
C PRO A 35 19.97 -2.28 -15.71
N GLU A 36 19.97 -3.59 -15.88
CA GLU A 36 18.87 -4.37 -16.46
C GLU A 36 17.60 -4.39 -15.59
N ARG A 37 17.71 -4.06 -14.29
CA ARG A 37 16.63 -4.10 -13.29
C ARG A 37 15.97 -5.47 -13.15
N GLU A 38 16.71 -6.53 -13.44
CA GLU A 38 16.25 -7.92 -13.33
C GLU A 38 16.52 -8.46 -11.93
N LEU A 39 15.51 -9.09 -11.32
CA LEU A 39 15.66 -9.81 -10.06
C LEU A 39 16.12 -11.23 -10.34
N VAL A 40 17.17 -11.66 -9.64
CA VAL A 40 17.64 -13.04 -9.63
C VAL A 40 17.64 -13.51 -8.18
N ASP A 41 17.13 -14.71 -7.94
CA ASP A 41 17.12 -15.27 -6.61
C ASP A 41 17.49 -16.76 -6.59
N VAL A 42 17.96 -17.21 -5.42
CA VAL A 42 18.22 -18.62 -5.12
C VAL A 42 17.52 -19.00 -3.82
N PRO A 43 16.81 -20.13 -3.77
CA PRO A 43 16.12 -20.57 -2.55
C PRO A 43 17.14 -20.94 -1.46
N ALA A 44 16.77 -20.72 -0.20
CA ALA A 44 17.55 -21.22 0.93
C ALA A 44 17.54 -22.75 0.93
N ILE A 45 18.70 -23.36 1.20
CA ILE A 45 18.82 -24.82 1.25
C ILE A 45 18.16 -25.43 2.51
N GLN A 46 18.02 -24.63 3.56
CA GLN A 46 17.32 -24.97 4.79
C GLN A 46 17.03 -23.70 5.60
N THR A 47 16.17 -23.82 6.60
CA THR A 47 15.95 -22.79 7.62
C THR A 47 17.10 -22.83 8.62
N TRP A 48 17.93 -21.79 8.64
CA TRP A 48 19.06 -21.68 9.56
C TRP A 48 18.68 -21.01 10.89
N SER A 49 17.61 -20.21 10.90
CA SER A 49 17.07 -19.54 12.07
C SER A 49 15.55 -19.45 11.97
N GLU A 50 14.85 -19.59 13.09
CA GLU A 50 13.40 -19.38 13.12
C GLU A 50 13.08 -17.88 13.17
N PRO A 51 12.10 -17.40 12.37
CA PRO A 51 11.74 -15.99 12.38
C PRO A 51 10.96 -15.63 13.65
N MET A 52 11.34 -14.54 14.32
CA MET A 52 10.63 -14.06 15.53
C MET A 52 9.21 -13.56 15.25
N ARG A 53 8.89 -13.25 13.98
CA ARG A 53 7.53 -12.89 13.53
C ARG A 53 7.22 -13.68 12.26
N PRO A 54 5.98 -14.18 12.09
CA PRO A 54 5.59 -14.84 10.84
C PRO A 54 5.85 -13.93 9.64
N LEU A 55 6.55 -14.44 8.63
CA LEU A 55 6.91 -13.68 7.42
C LEU A 55 5.71 -13.46 6.47
N GLY A 56 4.57 -14.13 6.70
CA GLY A 56 3.42 -14.10 5.80
C GLY A 56 2.13 -13.61 6.46
N GLY A 57 1.59 -12.51 5.94
CA GLY A 57 0.28 -11.98 6.32
C GLY A 57 -0.33 -10.98 5.34
N SER A 58 0.33 -10.66 4.22
CA SER A 58 -0.16 -9.67 3.25
C SER A 58 -0.97 -10.35 2.15
N ARG A 59 -2.07 -9.70 1.75
CA ARG A 59 -2.95 -10.14 0.66
C ARG A 59 -2.18 -10.12 -0.67
N PRO A 60 -2.44 -11.05 -1.61
CA PRO A 60 -1.70 -11.16 -2.86
C PRO A 60 -1.73 -9.91 -3.76
N ASP A 61 -2.67 -8.99 -3.53
CA ASP A 61 -2.88 -7.80 -4.38
C ASP A 61 -2.21 -6.52 -3.85
N LYS A 62 -1.59 -6.54 -2.66
CA LYS A 62 -0.91 -5.38 -2.08
C LYS A 62 0.50 -5.75 -1.67
N SER A 63 1.48 -4.88 -1.95
CA SER A 63 2.82 -5.11 -1.43
C SER A 63 2.77 -5.05 0.09
N ALA A 64 3.54 -5.90 0.77
CA ALA A 64 3.59 -5.90 2.24
C ALA A 64 3.96 -4.51 2.81
N GLN A 65 4.72 -3.72 2.03
CA GLN A 65 5.04 -2.34 2.35
C GLN A 65 3.84 -1.39 2.15
N ALA A 66 3.08 -1.50 1.05
CA ALA A 66 1.88 -0.69 0.84
C ALA A 66 0.77 -1.02 1.86
N ASP A 67 0.63 -2.29 2.25
CA ASP A 67 -0.22 -2.74 3.34
C ASP A 67 0.24 -2.15 4.69
N ALA A 68 1.55 -2.17 4.97
CA ALA A 68 2.10 -1.60 6.19
C ALA A 68 1.99 -0.06 6.25
N ASP A 69 2.13 0.61 5.11
CA ASP A 69 2.08 2.06 4.99
C ASP A 69 0.64 2.60 4.87
N GLY A 70 -0.35 1.71 4.71
CA GLY A 70 -1.76 2.10 4.58
C GLY A 70 -2.04 2.97 3.34
N VAL A 71 -1.28 2.76 2.27
CA VAL A 71 -1.34 3.62 1.07
C VAL A 71 -2.66 3.41 0.34
N LEU A 72 -3.32 4.52 0.02
CA LEU A 72 -4.53 4.57 -0.78
C LEU A 72 -4.23 4.10 -2.22
N ASP A 73 -4.98 3.14 -2.75
CA ASP A 73 -4.91 2.79 -4.17
C ASP A 73 -5.69 3.83 -4.99
N TYR A 74 -5.10 4.34 -6.06
CA TYR A 74 -5.78 5.24 -6.99
C TYR A 74 -7.05 4.61 -7.56
N GLN A 75 -7.04 3.30 -7.83
CA GLN A 75 -8.20 2.58 -8.34
C GLN A 75 -9.35 2.47 -7.34
N ASP A 76 -9.14 2.80 -6.07
CA ASP A 76 -10.22 2.85 -5.08
C ASP A 76 -11.03 4.16 -5.18
N VAL A 77 -10.43 5.22 -5.74
CA VAL A 77 -11.02 6.59 -5.75
C VAL A 77 -11.19 7.21 -7.14
N SER A 78 -10.62 6.61 -8.18
CA SER A 78 -10.74 7.10 -9.57
C SER A 78 -12.16 6.93 -10.13
N GLY A 79 -12.56 7.73 -11.14
CA GLY A 79 -13.85 7.55 -11.81
C GLY A 79 -15.08 7.88 -10.94
N ARG A 80 -16.27 7.57 -11.47
CA ARG A 80 -17.55 7.82 -10.78
C ARG A 80 -17.78 6.82 -9.65
N ARG A 81 -17.98 7.31 -8.43
CA ARG A 81 -18.21 6.48 -7.24
C ARG A 81 -19.64 6.59 -6.73
N TRP A 82 -20.04 5.52 -6.05
CA TRP A 82 -21.34 5.40 -5.41
C TRP A 82 -21.13 4.92 -3.99
N ILE A 83 -21.55 5.73 -3.03
CA ILE A 83 -21.37 5.48 -1.61
C ILE A 83 -22.74 5.23 -1.00
N GLU A 84 -22.93 4.07 -0.38
CA GLU A 84 -24.14 3.79 0.38
C GLU A 84 -24.01 4.36 1.78
N THR A 85 -25.06 5.07 2.21
CA THR A 85 -25.13 5.72 3.52
C THR A 85 -26.43 5.34 4.21
N GLU A 86 -26.39 5.25 5.53
CA GLU A 86 -27.57 4.92 6.33
C GLU A 86 -28.66 6.00 6.24
N LEU A 87 -28.28 7.28 6.35
CA LEU A 87 -29.23 8.39 6.48
C LEU A 87 -29.84 8.85 5.15
N ARG A 88 -29.14 8.67 4.02
CA ARG A 88 -29.55 9.23 2.72
C ARG A 88 -29.49 8.24 1.57
N GLY A 89 -29.26 6.95 1.86
CA GLY A 89 -29.11 5.90 0.85
C GLY A 89 -27.87 6.13 -0.01
N ARG A 90 -27.99 5.96 -1.33
CA ARG A 90 -26.88 6.02 -2.28
C ARG A 90 -26.53 7.46 -2.67
N ILE A 91 -25.34 7.91 -2.31
CA ILE A 91 -24.75 9.19 -2.69
C ILE A 91 -23.80 8.97 -3.87
N VAL A 92 -23.88 9.86 -4.87
CA VAL A 92 -23.00 9.84 -6.05
C VAL A 92 -21.84 10.79 -5.83
N VAL A 93 -20.64 10.31 -6.07
CA VAL A 93 -19.45 11.17 -6.21
C VAL A 93 -19.06 11.16 -7.69
N ALA A 94 -19.21 12.32 -8.32
CA ALA A 94 -18.79 12.52 -9.70
C ALA A 94 -17.26 12.42 -9.83
N GLU A 95 -16.78 11.98 -10.99
CA GLU A 95 -15.36 11.74 -11.24
C GLU A 95 -14.51 13.01 -11.07
N GLU A 96 -15.06 14.15 -11.48
CA GLU A 96 -14.42 15.46 -11.39
C GLU A 96 -14.22 15.86 -9.92
N ASN A 97 -15.23 15.59 -9.07
CA ASN A 97 -15.18 15.86 -7.64
C ASN A 97 -14.16 14.95 -6.94
N ALA A 98 -14.13 13.67 -7.29
CA ALA A 98 -13.16 12.73 -6.74
C ALA A 98 -11.73 13.10 -7.12
N SER A 99 -11.51 13.51 -8.38
CA SER A 99 -10.20 13.92 -8.89
C SER A 99 -9.70 15.20 -8.21
N ALA A 100 -10.57 16.20 -8.04
CA ALA A 100 -10.24 17.43 -7.33
C ALA A 100 -9.92 17.18 -5.84
N ALA A 101 -10.70 16.33 -5.18
CA ALA A 101 -10.46 15.96 -3.78
C ALA A 101 -9.15 15.18 -3.62
N LEU A 102 -8.82 14.27 -4.55
CA LEU A 102 -7.60 13.47 -4.48
C LEU A 102 -6.34 14.34 -4.48
N GLU A 103 -6.32 15.43 -5.26
CA GLU A 103 -5.19 16.36 -5.29
C GLU A 103 -4.92 16.97 -3.91
N VAL A 104 -5.97 17.51 -3.28
CA VAL A 104 -5.87 18.17 -1.96
C VAL A 104 -5.54 17.15 -0.87
N MET A 105 -6.23 16.01 -0.88
CA MET A 105 -6.09 14.97 0.14
C MET A 105 -4.71 14.31 0.09
N SER A 106 -4.15 14.09 -1.09
CA SER A 106 -2.82 13.46 -1.23
C SER A 106 -1.67 14.39 -0.85
N ARG A 107 -1.82 15.71 -1.05
CA ARG A 107 -0.75 16.68 -0.77
C ARG A 107 -0.75 17.23 0.64
N PHE A 108 -1.93 17.46 1.21
CA PHE A 108 -2.06 18.33 2.38
C PHE A 108 -2.77 17.66 3.57
N ALA A 109 -3.43 16.52 3.38
CA ALA A 109 -4.14 15.87 4.48
C ALA A 109 -3.21 15.05 5.37
N LEU A 110 -3.71 14.76 6.58
CA LEU A 110 -3.14 13.74 7.45
C LEU A 110 -3.25 12.34 6.79
N PRO A 111 -2.44 11.37 7.23
CA PRO A 111 -2.54 10.01 6.74
C PRO A 111 -3.99 9.46 6.88
N PRO A 112 -4.55 8.81 5.84
CA PRO A 112 -5.98 8.45 5.79
C PRO A 112 -6.48 7.63 6.98
N GLN A 113 -5.62 6.80 7.58
CA GLN A 113 -5.94 5.98 8.74
C GLN A 113 -6.29 6.80 10.01
N TRP A 114 -5.94 8.09 10.05
CA TRP A 114 -6.32 9.02 11.12
C TRP A 114 -7.55 9.87 10.77
N LEU A 115 -7.95 9.90 9.49
CA LEU A 115 -9.01 10.78 8.99
C LEU A 115 -10.37 10.07 9.04
N ILE A 116 -10.87 9.85 10.25
CA ILE A 116 -12.13 9.14 10.52
C ILE A 116 -13.38 9.98 10.23
N TYR A 117 -13.25 11.31 10.14
CA TYR A 117 -14.38 12.22 9.97
C TYR A 117 -13.93 13.52 9.30
N LEU A 118 -14.77 14.01 8.37
CA LEU A 118 -14.70 15.37 7.83
C LEU A 118 -16.01 16.09 8.13
N PRO A 119 -15.96 17.32 8.68
CA PRO A 119 -17.16 18.06 8.98
C PRO A 119 -17.94 18.44 7.70
N PRO A 120 -19.28 18.38 7.71
CA PRO A 120 -20.08 18.83 6.59
C PRO A 120 -20.06 20.37 6.48
N THR A 121 -20.46 20.88 5.32
CA THR A 121 -20.75 22.30 5.16
C THR A 121 -22.06 22.66 5.89
N MET A 122 -22.18 23.93 6.29
CA MET A 122 -23.37 24.46 6.97
C MET A 122 -24.04 25.52 6.08
N SER A 123 -25.34 25.41 5.87
CA SER A 123 -26.12 26.43 5.16
C SER A 123 -26.53 27.55 6.12
N PRO A 124 -26.55 28.82 5.67
CA PRO A 124 -27.08 29.92 6.46
C PRO A 124 -28.61 29.78 6.64
N SER A 125 -29.16 30.45 7.67
CA SER A 125 -30.60 30.64 7.82
C SER A 125 -31.14 31.63 6.80
N GLU A 126 -32.45 31.54 6.52
CA GLU A 126 -33.19 32.56 5.74
C GLU A 126 -33.18 33.94 6.39
#